data_AF-A0A9D4TSR6-F1
#
_entry.id   AF-A0A9D4TSR6-F1
#
_cell.length_a   1.000
_cell.length_b   1.000
_cell.length_c   1.000
_cell.angle_alpha   90.00
_cell.angle_beta   90.00
_cell.angle_gamma   90.00
#
_symmetry.space_group_name_H-M   'P 1'
#
loop_
_entity.id
_entity.type
_entity.pdbx_description
1 polymer ?
#
loop_
_entity_poly.entity_id
_entity_poly.type
_entity_poly.pdbx_seq_one_letter_code
_entity_poly.pdbx_strand_id
1 'polypeptide(L)'
;MHRALSFAHAVRALQQARCLSPEVCYRILHWRSLRCSGAASTHVPRAAGGFQSAVEDARGLGTPAQAAATAQPQLPLCERQAQHAVPLIDLLAWHETALLQVKDVGDSWAQQDDGPSAEDLRTELGWLLDDSLAAWSHNGGDWRGVSWQQLERDLRQQTFKDSAGQYRVQLREPLESLAAIWEQRLRHRHPLQYLTSTAFWRDIVLSVGPGVLIPRPETELMIDLVQEAVAASPLLAAGTWADLGTGSGALAVGVARALPQAPKVYAVDLSPVPLAYAAFNAQRLGVADRVTPVQGSWLEPLEAAGVRQLAGLVSNPPYIPSTEMPGLQAEVGRHEPHLALHGGEGLGIDCLLPICTGAARRLQPGGFLALETAGGEQARYIAELLSHMRCSALNGAAAGLAGVGVCTGSSGSWPGGGAGPSPGEQLAFEDVRVRKDLRGVDRFVTASRAAVPVDPDSDS
;
A
#
# COMPACT_ATOMS: atom_id res chain seq x y z
N MET A 1 14.35 19.48 17.38
CA MET A 1 14.23 20.57 16.38
C MET A 1 14.46 20.11 14.93
N HIS A 2 15.65 19.63 14.53
CA HIS A 2 15.93 19.27 13.11
C HIS A 2 14.92 18.30 12.47
N ARG A 3 14.50 17.23 13.16
CA ARG A 3 13.48 16.29 12.64
C ARG A 3 12.11 16.96 12.42
N ALA A 4 11.65 17.80 13.34
CA ALA A 4 10.39 18.53 13.23
C ALA A 4 10.41 19.56 12.07
N LEU A 5 11.55 20.22 11.84
CA LEU A 5 11.75 21.12 10.70
C LEU A 5 11.75 20.36 9.35
N SER A 6 12.33 19.16 9.31
CA SER A 6 12.27 18.28 8.12
C SER A 6 10.84 17.81 7.83
N PHE A 7 10.11 17.36 8.86
CA PHE A 7 8.71 16.92 8.74
C PHE A 7 7.80 18.07 8.27
N ALA A 8 7.93 19.26 8.86
CA ALA A 8 7.13 20.44 8.47
C ALA A 8 7.44 20.95 7.05
N HIS A 9 8.64 20.69 6.51
CA HIS A 9 8.94 20.93 5.10
C HIS A 9 8.34 19.84 4.20
N ALA A 10 8.37 18.56 4.62
CA ALA A 10 7.72 17.49 3.87
C ALA A 10 6.19 17.69 3.79
N VAL A 11 5.54 18.17 4.86
CA VAL A 11 4.12 18.55 4.86
C VAL A 11 3.87 19.60 3.78
N ARG A 12 4.63 20.71 3.81
CA ARG A 12 4.47 21.81 2.84
C ARG A 12 4.76 21.36 1.40
N ALA A 13 5.74 20.48 1.19
CA ALA A 13 6.05 19.95 -0.13
C ALA A 13 4.89 19.11 -0.70
N LEU A 14 4.27 18.24 0.12
CA LEU A 14 3.06 17.50 -0.28
C LEU A 14 1.85 18.43 -0.51
N GLN A 15 1.65 19.44 0.34
CA GLN A 15 0.60 20.44 0.15
C GLN A 15 0.77 21.18 -1.18
N GLN A 16 2.00 21.63 -1.51
CA GLN A 16 2.31 22.36 -2.73
C GLN A 16 2.25 21.49 -3.99
N ALA A 17 2.68 20.23 -3.91
CA ALA A 17 2.74 19.31 -5.05
C ALA A 17 1.40 18.61 -5.39
N ARG A 18 0.45 18.58 -4.43
CA ARG A 18 -0.79 17.79 -4.55
C ARG A 18 -2.06 18.54 -4.11
N CYS A 19 -1.97 19.81 -3.73
CA CYS A 19 -3.09 20.65 -3.23
C CYS A 19 -3.85 20.06 -2.04
N LEU A 20 -3.18 19.22 -1.24
CA LEU A 20 -3.77 18.54 -0.09
C LEU A 20 -3.82 19.43 1.15
N SER A 21 -4.77 19.15 2.04
CA SER A 21 -4.83 19.83 3.35
C SER A 21 -3.59 19.47 4.19
N PRO A 22 -3.11 20.36 5.07
CA PRO A 22 -1.98 20.06 5.94
C PRO A 22 -2.21 18.81 6.80
N GLU A 23 -3.46 18.51 7.17
CA GLU A 23 -3.88 17.34 7.93
C GLU A 23 -3.77 16.04 7.11
N VAL A 24 -4.17 16.05 5.83
CA VAL A 24 -3.99 14.90 4.92
C VAL A 24 -2.49 14.66 4.67
N CYS A 25 -1.72 15.72 4.43
CA CYS A 25 -0.25 15.62 4.33
C CYS A 25 0.38 15.08 5.62
N TYR A 26 -0.07 15.57 6.78
CA TYR A 26 0.39 15.09 8.08
C TYR A 26 0.11 13.60 8.26
N ARG A 27 -1.09 13.12 7.90
CA ARG A 27 -1.47 11.69 7.96
C ARG A 27 -0.58 10.83 7.07
N ILE A 28 -0.40 11.22 5.81
CA ILE A 28 0.51 10.55 4.85
C ILE A 28 1.95 10.49 5.40
N LEU A 29 2.42 11.56 6.04
CA LEU A 29 3.80 11.68 6.53
C LEU A 29 4.05 11.02 7.89
N HIS A 30 3.08 11.05 8.80
CA HIS A 30 3.21 10.40 10.11
C HIS A 30 3.12 8.88 9.96
N TRP A 31 2.39 8.39 8.96
CA TRP A 31 2.46 6.97 8.58
C TRP A 31 3.82 6.57 8.00
N ARG A 32 4.55 7.50 7.34
CA ARG A 32 5.95 7.26 6.93
C ARG A 32 6.93 7.18 8.10
N SER A 33 6.60 7.68 9.30
CA SER A 33 7.42 7.49 10.52
C SER A 33 7.11 6.20 11.29
N LEU A 34 5.92 5.63 11.13
CA LEU A 34 5.47 4.37 11.76
C LEU A 34 6.17 3.10 11.21
N ARG A 35 7.14 3.24 10.30
CA ARG A 35 7.89 2.13 9.66
C ARG A 35 9.40 2.27 9.89
N CYS A 36 9.76 2.44 11.15
CA CYS A 36 11.06 2.09 11.72
C CYS A 36 10.71 1.04 12.80
N SER A 37 10.95 -0.26 12.61
CA SER A 37 12.28 -0.87 12.53
C SER A 37 12.34 -2.16 11.68
N GLY A 38 12.23 -2.03 10.35
CA GLY A 38 12.55 -3.13 9.42
C GLY A 38 14.05 -3.40 9.24
N ALA A 39 14.77 -3.66 10.34
CA ALA A 39 16.18 -4.02 10.33
C ALA A 39 16.49 -4.99 11.49
N ALA A 40 17.06 -6.15 11.16
CA ALA A 40 17.20 -7.28 12.08
C ALA A 40 17.93 -6.95 13.39
N SER A 41 17.21 -7.05 14.52
CA SER A 41 17.78 -7.13 15.86
C SER A 41 17.85 -8.59 16.29
N THR A 42 19.07 -9.13 16.36
CA THR A 42 19.29 -10.53 16.71
C THR A 42 19.25 -10.76 18.22
N HIS A 43 18.07 -10.96 18.82
CA HIS A 43 17.94 -11.69 20.09
C HIS A 43 16.54 -12.27 20.28
N VAL A 44 16.46 -13.59 20.47
CA VAL A 44 15.22 -14.32 20.81
C VAL A 44 15.34 -14.97 22.18
N PRO A 45 14.52 -14.59 23.17
CA PRO A 45 14.29 -15.38 24.38
C PRO A 45 13.10 -16.33 24.15
N ARG A 46 13.29 -17.62 24.44
CA ARG A 46 12.18 -18.60 24.52
C ARG A 46 11.37 -18.37 25.81
N ALA A 47 10.05 -18.37 25.69
CA ALA A 47 9.13 -18.62 26.80
C ALA A 47 8.05 -19.64 26.36
N ALA A 48 7.55 -20.45 27.29
CA ALA A 48 6.69 -21.58 26.99
C ALA A 48 5.46 -21.64 27.92
N GLY A 49 4.32 -22.05 27.35
CA GLY A 49 3.22 -22.69 28.06
C GLY A 49 2.05 -21.82 28.55
N GLY A 50 0.82 -22.26 28.24
CA GLY A 50 -0.17 -22.43 29.31
C GLY A 50 -1.49 -21.65 29.29
N PHE A 51 -2.43 -22.11 28.46
CA PHE A 51 -3.87 -22.23 28.74
C PHE A 51 -4.88 -21.05 28.72
N GLN A 52 -6.03 -21.42 28.15
CA GLN A 52 -7.39 -20.86 28.11
C GLN A 52 -7.91 -20.49 29.53
N SER A 53 -8.99 -19.72 29.76
CA SER A 53 -10.19 -19.36 28.99
C SER A 53 -10.85 -18.09 29.62
N ALA A 54 -12.01 -17.52 29.26
CA ALA A 54 -13.05 -17.76 28.25
C ALA A 54 -13.88 -16.46 28.04
N VAL A 55 -14.46 -16.23 26.86
CA VAL A 55 -15.73 -15.50 26.68
C VAL A 55 -16.51 -16.15 25.51
N GLU A 56 -17.46 -17.02 25.83
CA GLU A 56 -18.49 -17.44 24.88
C GLU A 56 -19.68 -16.47 24.99
N ASP A 57 -19.84 -15.58 24.01
CA ASP A 57 -21.15 -15.27 23.38
C ASP A 57 -21.01 -14.16 22.31
N ALA A 58 -20.47 -14.56 21.16
CA ALA A 58 -20.49 -13.78 19.93
C ALA A 58 -20.92 -14.66 18.74
N ARG A 59 -22.08 -15.34 18.88
CA ARG A 59 -22.64 -16.23 17.87
C ARG A 59 -23.15 -15.44 16.66
N GLY A 60 -22.25 -15.14 15.72
CA GLY A 60 -22.59 -14.45 14.47
C GLY A 60 -21.41 -14.19 13.54
N LEU A 61 -20.19 -14.10 14.07
CA LEU A 61 -18.98 -13.92 13.26
C LEU A 61 -18.32 -15.27 12.97
N GLY A 62 -18.22 -15.62 11.69
CA GLY A 62 -17.49 -16.80 11.23
C GLY A 62 -15.99 -16.70 11.51
N THR A 63 -15.23 -17.73 11.14
CA THR A 63 -13.76 -17.68 11.28
C THR A 63 -13.16 -16.50 10.50
N PRO A 64 -11.96 -15.99 10.85
CA PRO A 64 -11.34 -14.87 10.12
C PRO A 64 -11.25 -15.09 8.61
N ALA A 65 -11.05 -16.35 8.17
CA ALA A 65 -11.08 -16.75 6.76
C ALA A 65 -12.48 -16.62 6.11
N GLN A 66 -13.56 -16.91 6.85
CA GLN A 66 -14.95 -16.73 6.36
C GLN A 66 -15.38 -15.27 6.34
N ALA A 67 -14.91 -14.45 7.30
CA ALA A 67 -15.12 -13.01 7.30
C ALA A 67 -14.38 -12.32 6.12
N ALA A 68 -13.12 -12.70 5.88
CA ALA A 68 -12.37 -12.19 4.72
C ALA A 68 -12.96 -12.61 3.37
N ALA A 69 -13.55 -13.82 3.27
CA ALA A 69 -14.21 -14.31 2.06
C ALA A 69 -15.54 -13.58 1.72
N THR A 70 -16.07 -12.74 2.62
CA THR A 70 -17.34 -12.04 2.46
C THR A 70 -17.23 -10.51 2.56
N ALA A 71 -16.03 -9.98 2.79
CA ALA A 71 -15.77 -8.55 2.94
C ALA A 71 -16.01 -7.78 1.63
N GLN A 72 -17.18 -7.13 1.54
CA GLN A 72 -17.50 -6.20 0.45
C GLN A 72 -16.88 -4.82 0.71
N PRO A 73 -16.46 -4.09 -0.33
CA PRO A 73 -15.98 -2.71 -0.19
C PRO A 73 -17.03 -1.80 0.47
N GLN A 74 -16.59 -0.99 1.43
CA GLN A 74 -17.41 0.02 2.08
C GLN A 74 -16.90 1.43 1.72
N LEU A 75 -17.76 2.44 1.86
CA LEU A 75 -17.28 3.83 1.82
C LEU A 75 -16.31 4.07 3.00
N PRO A 76 -15.13 4.69 2.75
CA PRO A 76 -14.24 5.16 3.80
C PRO A 76 -15.00 6.01 4.81
N LEU A 77 -14.69 5.87 6.10
CA LEU A 77 -15.42 6.54 7.18
C LEU A 77 -15.52 8.04 6.96
N CYS A 78 -14.44 8.70 6.52
CA CYS A 78 -14.40 10.15 6.24
C CYS A 78 -15.34 10.62 5.09
N GLU A 79 -15.82 9.70 4.24
CA GLU A 79 -16.73 9.96 3.12
C GLU A 79 -18.19 9.55 3.40
N ARG A 80 -18.45 8.89 4.54
CA ARG A 80 -19.82 8.55 4.95
C ARG A 80 -20.62 9.83 5.26
N GLN A 81 -21.93 9.76 5.09
CA GLN A 81 -22.80 10.86 5.49
C GLN A 81 -22.84 11.01 7.01
N ALA A 82 -22.80 12.25 7.51
CA ALA A 82 -22.90 12.50 8.94
C ALA A 82 -24.36 12.42 9.39
N GLN A 83 -24.75 11.32 10.04
CA GLN A 83 -26.14 11.02 10.40
C GLN A 83 -26.44 11.16 11.90
N HIS A 84 -25.41 11.25 12.74
CA HIS A 84 -25.54 11.25 14.20
C HIS A 84 -25.22 12.63 14.75
N ALA A 85 -26.02 13.14 15.68
CA ALA A 85 -25.78 14.44 16.31
C ALA A 85 -25.78 14.28 17.84
N VAL A 86 -24.62 14.46 18.47
CA VAL A 86 -24.44 14.31 19.93
C VAL A 86 -24.02 15.64 20.57
N PRO A 87 -24.27 15.87 21.87
CA PRO A 87 -23.63 16.93 22.64
C PRO A 87 -22.10 16.87 22.51
N LEU A 88 -21.42 18.01 22.44
CA LEU A 88 -19.96 18.06 22.40
C LEU A 88 -19.34 17.44 23.66
N ILE A 89 -19.94 17.69 24.82
CA ILE A 89 -19.48 17.11 26.10
C ILE A 89 -19.43 15.57 26.10
N ASP A 90 -20.35 14.89 25.41
CA ASP A 90 -20.38 13.43 25.33
C ASP A 90 -19.23 12.88 24.46
N LEU A 91 -18.91 13.55 23.35
CA LEU A 91 -17.74 13.24 22.54
C LEU A 91 -16.43 13.44 23.32
N LEU A 92 -16.35 14.48 24.15
CA LEU A 92 -15.18 14.76 24.98
C LEU A 92 -15.00 13.72 26.09
N ALA A 93 -16.08 13.30 26.76
CA ALA A 93 -16.04 12.23 27.76
C ALA A 93 -15.64 10.88 27.14
N TRP A 94 -16.14 10.56 25.94
CA TRP A 94 -15.69 9.41 25.16
C TRP A 94 -14.19 9.47 24.83
N HIS A 95 -13.72 10.63 24.35
CA HIS A 95 -12.30 10.82 23.99
C HIS A 95 -11.37 10.70 25.21
N GLU A 96 -11.75 11.26 26.36
CA GLU A 96 -10.99 11.09 27.62
C GLU A 96 -10.91 9.62 28.04
N THR A 97 -12.02 8.88 27.92
CA THR A 97 -12.06 7.44 28.18
C THR A 97 -11.15 6.66 27.23
N ALA A 98 -11.18 6.99 25.93
CA ALA A 98 -10.32 6.38 24.91
C ALA A 98 -8.82 6.66 25.15
N LEU A 99 -8.46 7.86 25.64
CA LEU A 99 -7.09 8.21 26.04
C LEU A 99 -6.61 7.42 27.27
N LEU A 100 -7.48 7.15 28.25
CA LEU A 100 -7.15 6.29 29.38
C LEU A 100 -6.82 4.86 28.92
N GLN A 101 -7.60 4.32 27.96
CA GLN A 101 -7.33 3.01 27.39
C GLN A 101 -5.98 2.94 26.64
N VAL A 102 -5.56 4.03 25.97
CA VAL A 102 -4.20 4.11 25.39
C VAL A 102 -3.12 4.07 26.48
N LYS A 103 -3.35 4.78 27.59
CA LYS A 103 -2.42 4.78 28.72
C LYS A 103 -2.30 3.40 29.37
N ASP A 104 -3.38 2.63 29.41
CA ASP A 104 -3.38 1.25 29.93
C ASP A 104 -2.59 0.28 29.02
N VAL A 105 -2.63 0.49 27.70
CA VAL A 105 -1.77 -0.25 26.74
C VAL A 105 -0.30 0.18 26.85
N GLY A 106 -0.04 1.47 27.02
CA GLY A 106 1.30 2.04 27.08
C GLY A 106 2.13 1.70 25.83
N ASP A 107 3.43 1.51 26.02
CA ASP A 107 4.35 1.12 24.93
C ASP A 107 4.54 -0.42 24.84
N SER A 108 3.59 -1.20 25.38
CA SER A 108 3.72 -2.66 25.45
C SER A 108 3.85 -3.33 24.08
N TRP A 109 3.17 -2.79 23.05
CA TRP A 109 3.25 -3.32 21.69
C TRP A 109 4.59 -2.99 21.03
N ALA A 110 5.07 -1.75 21.16
CA ALA A 110 6.40 -1.35 20.71
C ALA A 110 7.52 -2.22 21.32
N GLN A 111 7.37 -2.58 22.60
CA GLN A 111 8.30 -3.47 23.30
C GLN A 111 8.18 -4.95 22.89
N GLN A 112 7.01 -5.38 22.40
CA GLN A 112 6.71 -6.77 22.07
C GLN A 112 7.09 -7.13 20.62
N ASP A 113 6.67 -6.31 19.65
CA ASP A 113 6.79 -6.61 18.22
C ASP A 113 7.08 -5.37 17.36
N ASP A 114 7.73 -4.35 17.94
CA ASP A 114 7.98 -3.04 17.30
C ASP A 114 6.67 -2.38 16.82
N GLY A 115 5.55 -2.73 17.46
CA GLY A 115 4.23 -2.18 17.18
C GLY A 115 4.03 -0.73 17.63
N PRO A 116 2.85 -0.15 17.36
CA PRO A 116 2.52 1.22 17.74
C PRO A 116 2.73 1.53 19.23
N SER A 117 3.38 2.67 19.52
CA SER A 117 3.56 3.21 20.87
C SER A 117 2.29 3.90 21.40
N ALA A 118 2.32 4.32 22.67
CA ALA A 118 1.26 5.16 23.24
C ALA A 118 1.15 6.55 22.57
N GLU A 119 2.18 7.03 21.85
CA GLU A 119 2.11 8.26 21.03
C GLU A 119 1.43 7.99 19.69
N ASP A 120 1.72 6.85 19.08
CA ASP A 120 1.13 6.42 17.83
C ASP A 120 -0.37 6.14 17.99
N LEU A 121 -0.76 5.44 19.07
CA LEU A 121 -2.15 5.18 19.40
C LEU A 121 -2.95 6.46 19.70
N ARG A 122 -2.35 7.47 20.35
CA ARG A 122 -2.98 8.80 20.50
C ARG A 122 -3.19 9.48 19.15
N THR A 123 -2.24 9.31 18.22
CA THR A 123 -2.33 9.87 16.87
C THR A 123 -3.42 9.16 16.05
N GLU A 124 -3.51 7.84 16.15
CA GLU A 124 -4.58 7.03 15.55
C GLU A 124 -5.97 7.35 16.12
N LEU A 125 -6.09 7.62 17.42
CA LEU A 125 -7.35 8.09 18.02
C LEU A 125 -7.79 9.44 17.44
N GLY A 126 -6.85 10.37 17.27
CA GLY A 126 -7.09 11.63 16.57
C GLY A 126 -7.53 11.42 15.11
N TRP A 127 -6.99 10.41 14.43
CA TRP A 127 -7.41 10.04 13.07
C TRP A 127 -8.82 9.44 13.02
N LEU A 128 -9.18 8.57 13.97
CA LEU A 128 -10.55 8.07 14.08
C LEU A 128 -11.53 9.23 14.26
N LEU A 129 -11.19 10.21 15.09
CA LEU A 129 -12.00 11.41 15.29
C LEU A 129 -12.05 12.34 14.07
N ASP A 130 -10.93 12.59 13.37
CA ASP A 130 -10.92 13.35 12.11
C ASP A 130 -11.79 12.68 11.02
N ASP A 131 -11.80 11.35 10.94
CA ASP A 131 -12.66 10.63 10.00
C ASP A 131 -14.13 10.62 10.43
N SER A 132 -14.42 10.68 11.73
CA SER A 132 -15.78 10.57 12.27
C SER A 132 -16.50 11.91 12.36
N LEU A 133 -15.79 12.98 12.74
CA LEU A 133 -16.34 14.32 12.94
C LEU A 133 -16.54 15.04 11.60
N ALA A 134 -17.73 15.60 11.40
CA ALA A 134 -18.06 16.34 10.18
C ALA A 134 -18.32 17.83 10.44
N ALA A 135 -19.08 18.16 11.49
CA ALA A 135 -19.51 19.52 11.77
C ALA A 135 -19.82 19.75 13.26
N TRP A 136 -19.99 21.02 13.65
CA TRP A 136 -20.57 21.43 14.93
C TRP A 136 -21.68 22.47 14.74
N SER A 137 -22.54 22.59 15.75
CA SER A 137 -23.59 23.60 15.88
C SER A 137 -23.61 24.13 17.32
N HIS A 138 -24.10 25.35 17.52
CA HIS A 138 -24.26 25.98 18.83
C HIS A 138 -25.69 26.52 18.97
N ASN A 139 -26.36 26.18 20.08
CA ASN A 139 -27.74 26.57 20.40
C ASN A 139 -28.75 26.33 19.27
N GLY A 140 -28.56 25.27 18.48
CA GLY A 140 -29.44 24.91 17.36
C GLY A 140 -29.29 25.76 16.10
N GLY A 141 -28.24 26.60 16.01
CA GLY A 141 -27.88 27.33 14.79
C GLY A 141 -27.25 26.44 13.69
N ASP A 142 -26.83 27.08 12.60
CA ASP A 142 -26.29 26.39 11.42
C ASP A 142 -25.09 25.48 11.73
N TRP A 143 -25.03 24.34 11.05
CA TRP A 143 -23.90 23.41 11.10
C TRP A 143 -22.67 23.99 10.38
N ARG A 144 -21.51 23.89 11.02
CA ARG A 144 -20.23 24.39 10.51
C ARG A 144 -19.22 23.24 10.46
N GLY A 145 -18.66 23.00 9.27
CA GLY A 145 -17.67 21.94 9.07
C GLY A 145 -16.43 22.15 9.95
N VAL A 146 -15.88 21.06 10.49
CA VAL A 146 -14.70 21.11 11.39
C VAL A 146 -13.97 19.77 11.38
N SER A 147 -12.64 19.78 11.53
CA SER A 147 -11.85 18.58 11.82
C SER A 147 -11.62 18.41 13.33
N TRP A 148 -11.24 17.21 13.77
CA TRP A 148 -10.91 17.00 15.18
C TRP A 148 -9.72 17.85 15.60
N GLN A 149 -8.69 17.97 14.77
CA GLN A 149 -7.52 18.81 15.05
C GLN A 149 -7.87 20.30 15.22
N GLN A 150 -8.85 20.80 14.46
CA GLN A 150 -9.34 22.18 14.61
C GLN A 150 -10.12 22.35 15.92
N LEU A 151 -11.05 21.44 16.20
CA LEU A 151 -11.85 21.43 17.43
C LEU A 151 -10.97 21.32 18.68
N GLU A 152 -9.98 20.43 18.68
CA GLU A 152 -9.04 20.23 19.78
C GLU A 152 -8.18 21.49 20.02
N ARG A 153 -7.67 22.13 18.96
CA ARG A 153 -6.94 23.39 19.06
C ARG A 153 -7.81 24.49 19.68
N ASP A 154 -9.04 24.63 19.22
CA ASP A 154 -9.95 25.70 19.64
C ASP A 154 -10.47 25.46 21.08
N LEU A 155 -10.61 24.20 21.51
CA LEU A 155 -10.81 23.79 22.91
C LEU A 155 -9.62 24.15 23.80
N ARG A 156 -8.38 23.84 23.37
CA ARG A 156 -7.14 24.21 24.10
C ARG A 156 -6.98 25.73 24.23
N GLN A 157 -7.45 26.50 23.24
CA GLN A 157 -7.49 27.97 23.29
C GLN A 157 -8.68 28.53 24.11
N GLN A 158 -9.51 27.66 24.70
CA GLN A 158 -10.73 28.01 25.44
C GLN A 158 -11.77 28.78 24.63
N THR A 159 -11.75 28.67 23.30
CA THR A 159 -12.73 29.28 22.38
C THR A 159 -14.06 28.54 22.43
N PHE A 160 -14.03 27.23 22.71
CA PHE A 160 -15.21 26.44 23.08
C PHE A 160 -15.30 26.30 24.60
N LYS A 161 -16.46 26.62 25.18
CA LYS A 161 -16.81 26.35 26.59
C LYS A 161 -18.23 25.81 26.65
N ASP A 162 -18.37 24.50 26.78
CA ASP A 162 -19.67 23.81 26.72
C ASP A 162 -20.22 23.39 28.09
N SER A 163 -20.06 24.23 29.10
CA SER A 163 -20.53 23.96 30.48
C SER A 163 -22.06 23.81 30.62
N ALA A 164 -22.81 24.05 29.54
CA ALA A 164 -24.26 24.06 29.51
C ALA A 164 -24.87 23.24 28.35
N GLY A 165 -24.09 22.38 27.66
CA GLY A 165 -24.57 21.52 26.58
C GLY A 165 -25.13 22.28 25.35
N GLN A 166 -24.61 23.49 25.13
CA GLN A 166 -24.95 24.41 24.06
C GLN A 166 -24.36 23.97 22.72
N TYR A 167 -23.25 23.23 22.74
CA TYR A 167 -22.58 22.75 21.54
C TYR A 167 -22.98 21.31 21.19
N ARG A 168 -23.22 21.07 19.92
CA ARG A 168 -23.45 19.74 19.35
C ARG A 168 -22.47 19.47 18.23
N VAL A 169 -22.12 18.21 18.04
CA VAL A 169 -21.24 17.74 16.96
C VAL A 169 -21.98 16.72 16.11
N GLN A 170 -21.71 16.75 14.81
CA GLN A 170 -22.27 15.82 13.83
C GLN A 170 -21.21 14.78 13.47
N LEU A 171 -21.54 13.51 13.67
CA LEU A 171 -20.67 12.36 13.47
C LEU A 171 -21.20 11.47 12.33
N ARG A 172 -20.27 10.81 11.65
CA ARG A 172 -20.54 9.81 10.60
C ARG A 172 -20.87 8.42 11.14
N GLU A 173 -20.52 8.16 12.39
CA GLU A 173 -20.86 6.97 13.16
C GLU A 173 -21.27 7.42 14.58
N PRO A 174 -22.14 6.68 15.29
CA PRO A 174 -22.51 7.00 16.66
C PRO A 174 -21.36 6.67 17.63
N LEU A 175 -21.37 7.25 18.84
CA LEU A 175 -20.28 7.09 19.83
C LEU A 175 -20.05 5.62 20.22
N GLU A 176 -21.11 4.81 20.21
CA GLU A 176 -21.08 3.38 20.46
C GLU A 176 -20.30 2.62 19.37
N SER A 177 -20.49 2.98 18.10
CA SER A 177 -19.69 2.45 16.99
C SER A 177 -18.21 2.88 17.11
N LEU A 178 -17.94 4.12 17.51
CA LEU A 178 -16.57 4.60 17.71
C LEU A 178 -15.88 3.87 18.87
N ALA A 179 -16.60 3.62 19.98
CA ALA A 179 -16.12 2.81 21.08
C ALA A 179 -15.81 1.37 20.64
N ALA A 180 -16.70 0.75 19.85
CA ALA A 180 -16.48 -0.60 19.31
C ALA A 180 -15.27 -0.67 18.36
N ILE A 181 -15.11 0.30 17.45
CA ILE A 181 -13.92 0.44 16.59
C ILE A 181 -12.66 0.54 17.45
N TRP A 182 -12.67 1.40 18.47
CA TRP A 182 -11.51 1.61 19.33
C TRP A 182 -11.16 0.38 20.18
N GLU A 183 -12.19 -0.34 20.66
CA GLU A 183 -12.02 -1.62 21.36
C GLU A 183 -11.43 -2.70 20.44
N GLN A 184 -11.90 -2.82 19.19
CA GLN A 184 -11.31 -3.73 18.20
C GLN A 184 -9.84 -3.36 17.91
N ARG A 185 -9.52 -2.07 17.86
CA ARG A 185 -8.15 -1.59 17.69
C ARG A 185 -7.25 -2.01 18.85
N LEU A 186 -7.67 -1.78 20.09
CA LEU A 186 -6.85 -2.01 21.28
C LEU A 186 -6.82 -3.46 21.77
N ARG A 187 -7.92 -4.23 21.68
CA ARG A 187 -7.95 -5.63 22.15
C ARG A 187 -7.41 -6.63 21.15
N HIS A 188 -7.67 -6.41 19.86
CA HIS A 188 -7.41 -7.39 18.80
C HIS A 188 -6.32 -6.95 17.82
N ARG A 189 -5.80 -5.71 17.95
CA ARG A 189 -4.82 -5.10 17.04
C ARG A 189 -5.27 -5.13 15.58
N HIS A 190 -6.57 -5.00 15.35
CA HIS A 190 -7.09 -4.78 14.00
C HIS A 190 -6.55 -3.46 13.45
N PRO A 191 -6.02 -3.40 12.21
CA PRO A 191 -5.59 -2.15 11.60
C PRO A 191 -6.73 -1.14 11.55
N LEU A 192 -6.48 0.10 12.01
CA LEU A 192 -7.50 1.16 12.02
C LEU A 192 -8.10 1.36 10.61
N GLN A 193 -7.29 1.25 9.56
CA GLN A 193 -7.69 1.40 8.17
C GLN A 193 -8.76 0.39 7.73
N TYR A 194 -8.75 -0.83 8.27
CA TYR A 194 -9.80 -1.82 8.01
C TYR A 194 -11.08 -1.48 8.76
N LEU A 195 -10.96 -1.04 10.02
CA LEU A 195 -12.09 -0.68 10.88
C LEU A 195 -12.84 0.57 10.37
N THR A 196 -12.12 1.54 9.80
CA THR A 196 -12.69 2.75 9.18
C THR A 196 -12.96 2.58 7.69
N SER A 197 -12.47 1.50 7.08
CA SER A 197 -12.37 1.32 5.61
C SER A 197 -11.61 2.45 4.90
N THR A 198 -10.71 3.17 5.59
CA THR A 198 -10.01 4.37 5.10
C THR A 198 -8.50 4.13 4.96
N ALA A 199 -7.97 4.28 3.75
CA ALA A 199 -6.54 4.44 3.51
C ALA A 199 -6.26 5.72 2.70
N PHE A 200 -5.59 6.70 3.32
CA PHE A 200 -5.08 7.88 2.60
C PHE A 200 -3.83 7.49 1.81
N TRP A 201 -3.80 7.80 0.51
CA TRP A 201 -2.69 7.46 -0.37
C TRP A 201 -2.57 8.51 -1.49
N ARG A 202 -1.42 9.19 -1.58
CA ARG A 202 -1.23 10.37 -2.45
C ARG A 202 -2.37 11.40 -2.23
N ASP A 203 -3.03 11.81 -3.30
CA ASP A 203 -4.13 12.76 -3.33
C ASP A 203 -5.53 12.12 -3.20
N ILE A 204 -5.60 10.81 -2.92
CA ILE A 204 -6.85 10.06 -2.88
C ILE A 204 -7.06 9.33 -1.55
N VAL A 205 -8.33 9.01 -1.27
CA VAL A 205 -8.71 8.06 -0.22
C VAL A 205 -9.14 6.76 -0.90
N LEU A 206 -8.58 5.64 -0.47
CA LEU A 206 -8.91 4.30 -0.93
C LEU A 206 -9.74 3.57 0.13
N SER A 207 -10.75 2.83 -0.34
CA SER A 207 -11.44 1.83 0.46
C SER A 207 -10.54 0.62 0.60
N VAL A 208 -10.42 0.11 1.83
CA VAL A 208 -9.63 -1.08 2.17
C VAL A 208 -10.38 -1.91 3.22
N GLY A 209 -10.03 -3.19 3.35
CA GLY A 209 -10.62 -4.08 4.34
C GLY A 209 -9.92 -5.44 4.36
N PRO A 210 -10.37 -6.37 5.22
CA PRO A 210 -9.83 -7.72 5.30
C PRO A 210 -9.76 -8.39 3.93
N GLY A 211 -8.62 -9.02 3.62
CA GLY A 211 -8.37 -9.59 2.29
C GLY A 211 -7.65 -8.66 1.30
N VAL A 212 -7.32 -7.41 1.69
CA VAL A 212 -6.64 -6.44 0.82
C VAL A 212 -5.44 -5.79 1.53
N LEU A 213 -4.26 -5.81 0.91
CA LEU A 213 -3.08 -5.09 1.43
C LEU A 213 -3.39 -3.60 1.64
N ILE A 214 -3.10 -3.06 2.82
CA ILE A 214 -3.27 -1.63 3.11
C ILE A 214 -2.15 -0.88 2.35
N PRO A 215 -2.46 0.04 1.41
CA PRO A 215 -1.46 0.74 0.60
C PRO A 215 -0.39 1.44 1.43
N ARG A 216 0.87 1.36 0.96
CA ARG A 216 2.02 1.92 1.66
C ARG A 216 2.37 3.31 1.08
N PRO A 217 2.71 4.33 1.89
CA PRO A 217 3.22 5.61 1.42
C PRO A 217 4.53 5.51 0.64
N GLU A 218 5.32 4.44 0.85
CA GLU A 218 6.47 4.13 0.01
C GLU A 218 6.05 3.91 -1.44
N THR A 219 5.06 3.04 -1.67
CA THR A 219 4.47 2.71 -2.98
C THR A 219 3.94 3.92 -3.74
N GLU A 220 3.66 5.04 -3.06
CA GLU A 220 3.28 6.29 -3.73
C GLU A 220 4.31 6.73 -4.77
N LEU A 221 5.60 6.51 -4.52
CA LEU A 221 6.69 6.94 -5.40
C LEU A 221 6.64 6.24 -6.76
N MET A 222 6.01 5.05 -6.85
CA MET A 222 5.79 4.33 -8.10
C MET A 222 5.11 5.21 -9.16
N ILE A 223 4.15 6.05 -8.75
CA ILE A 223 3.44 6.94 -9.67
C ILE A 223 4.34 8.08 -10.17
N ASP A 224 5.27 8.56 -9.33
CA ASP A 224 6.22 9.58 -9.75
C ASP A 224 7.28 8.98 -10.72
N LEU A 225 7.67 7.71 -10.52
CA LEU A 225 8.50 6.96 -11.48
C LEU A 225 7.80 6.76 -12.83
N VAL A 226 6.50 6.46 -12.82
CA VAL A 226 5.68 6.39 -14.05
C VAL A 226 5.63 7.74 -14.76
N GLN A 227 5.44 8.84 -14.02
CA GLN A 227 5.44 10.19 -14.60
C GLN A 227 6.80 10.59 -15.18
N GLU A 228 7.91 10.21 -14.54
CA GLU A 228 9.27 10.39 -15.06
C GLU A 228 9.48 9.62 -16.38
N ALA A 229 9.08 8.35 -16.43
CA ALA A 229 9.19 7.52 -17.63
C ALA A 229 8.38 8.08 -18.81
N VAL A 230 7.15 8.54 -18.56
CA VAL A 230 6.31 9.17 -19.58
C VAL A 230 6.84 10.54 -20.01
N ALA A 231 7.46 11.32 -19.12
CA ALA A 231 8.12 12.57 -19.50
C ALA A 231 9.34 12.33 -20.42
N ALA A 232 10.08 11.24 -20.20
CA ALA A 232 11.19 10.82 -21.06
C ALA A 232 10.71 10.20 -22.39
N SER A 233 9.59 9.48 -22.40
CA SER A 233 9.00 8.85 -23.57
C SER A 233 7.48 9.08 -23.64
N PRO A 234 7.02 10.18 -24.26
CA PRO A 234 5.60 10.54 -24.31
C PRO A 234 4.68 9.50 -24.96
N LEU A 235 5.21 8.61 -25.80
CA LEU A 235 4.45 7.51 -26.41
C LEU A 235 3.86 6.55 -25.37
N LEU A 236 4.49 6.44 -24.20
CA LEU A 236 4.00 5.63 -23.09
C LEU A 236 2.67 6.13 -22.49
N ALA A 237 2.36 7.43 -22.65
CA ALA A 237 1.12 8.03 -22.16
C ALA A 237 -0.14 7.47 -22.83
N ALA A 238 -0.03 7.06 -24.10
CA ALA A 238 -1.16 6.62 -24.93
C ALA A 238 -1.26 5.09 -25.06
N GLY A 239 -0.40 4.34 -24.37
CA GLY A 239 -0.37 2.87 -24.43
C GLY A 239 -1.13 2.18 -23.31
N THR A 240 -1.28 0.86 -23.41
CA THR A 240 -1.93 0.03 -22.38
C THR A 240 -0.97 -0.22 -21.22
N TRP A 241 -1.45 -0.07 -19.98
CA TRP A 241 -0.69 -0.34 -18.77
C TRP A 241 -1.22 -1.56 -18.01
N ALA A 242 -0.39 -2.15 -17.15
CA ALA A 242 -0.79 -3.18 -16.19
C ALA A 242 -0.24 -2.88 -14.78
N ASP A 243 -1.06 -3.18 -13.79
CA ASP A 243 -0.74 -3.21 -12.36
C ASP A 243 -0.94 -4.65 -11.86
N LEU A 244 0.14 -5.31 -11.45
CA LEU A 244 0.12 -6.72 -11.06
C LEU A 244 0.18 -6.88 -9.54
N GLY A 245 -0.77 -7.62 -8.96
CA GLY A 245 -0.99 -7.66 -7.51
C GLY A 245 -1.70 -6.39 -7.03
N THR A 246 -2.74 -5.96 -7.77
CA THR A 246 -3.32 -4.61 -7.66
C THR A 246 -3.88 -4.28 -6.28
N GLY A 247 -4.26 -5.28 -5.47
CA GLY A 247 -4.80 -5.06 -4.13
C GLY A 247 -6.04 -4.16 -4.16
N SER A 248 -5.98 -3.03 -3.45
CA SER A 248 -7.05 -2.03 -3.42
C SER A 248 -7.18 -1.20 -4.72
N GLY A 249 -6.37 -1.47 -5.75
CA GLY A 249 -6.30 -0.68 -6.97
C GLY A 249 -5.43 0.57 -6.86
N ALA A 250 -4.63 0.72 -5.79
CA ALA A 250 -3.84 1.94 -5.53
C ALA A 250 -2.96 2.35 -6.72
N LEU A 251 -2.16 1.41 -7.23
CA LEU A 251 -1.29 1.64 -8.38
C LEU A 251 -2.11 1.79 -9.67
N ALA A 252 -3.06 0.91 -9.98
CA ALA A 252 -3.91 1.02 -11.16
C ALA A 252 -4.66 2.36 -11.26
N VAL A 253 -5.29 2.81 -10.18
CA VAL A 253 -5.98 4.11 -10.08
C VAL A 253 -4.96 5.26 -10.16
N GLY A 254 -3.82 5.15 -9.48
CA GLY A 254 -2.75 6.14 -9.53
C GLY A 254 -2.20 6.34 -10.95
N VAL A 255 -1.94 5.25 -11.69
CA VAL A 255 -1.50 5.28 -13.10
C VAL A 255 -2.60 5.85 -13.98
N ALA A 256 -3.86 5.44 -13.82
CA ALA A 256 -4.97 5.98 -14.60
C ALA A 256 -5.17 7.50 -14.35
N ARG A 257 -5.00 7.99 -13.12
CA ARG A 257 -5.07 9.43 -12.80
C ARG A 257 -3.87 10.20 -13.34
N ALA A 258 -2.66 9.64 -13.26
CA ALA A 258 -1.44 10.25 -13.77
C ALA A 258 -1.39 10.31 -15.30
N LEU A 259 -1.96 9.30 -15.98
CA LEU A 259 -1.97 9.13 -17.43
C LEU A 259 -3.41 9.18 -17.96
N PRO A 260 -4.04 10.36 -18.08
CA PRO A 260 -5.40 10.49 -18.58
C PRO A 260 -5.55 10.06 -20.06
N GLN A 261 -4.44 10.03 -20.81
CA GLN A 261 -4.39 9.54 -22.20
C GLN A 261 -4.28 8.03 -22.32
N ALA A 262 -3.99 7.30 -21.23
CA ALA A 262 -3.81 5.86 -21.29
C ALA A 262 -5.19 5.22 -21.55
N PRO A 263 -5.39 4.50 -22.68
CA PRO A 263 -6.69 3.94 -23.04
C PRO A 263 -7.16 2.88 -22.05
N LYS A 264 -6.22 2.21 -21.36
CA LYS A 264 -6.54 1.16 -20.39
C LYS A 264 -5.39 0.90 -19.41
N VAL A 265 -5.76 0.65 -18.16
CA VAL A 265 -4.90 0.12 -17.10
C VAL A 265 -5.53 -1.17 -16.59
N TYR A 266 -4.87 -2.30 -16.81
CA TYR A 266 -5.32 -3.59 -16.29
C TYR A 266 -4.89 -3.75 -14.83
N ALA A 267 -5.85 -3.96 -13.94
CA ALA A 267 -5.64 -4.20 -12.53
C ALA A 267 -5.76 -5.70 -12.26
N VAL A 268 -4.63 -6.40 -12.14
CA VAL A 268 -4.61 -7.86 -12.03
C VAL A 268 -4.37 -8.30 -10.59
N ASP A 269 -5.17 -9.24 -10.11
CA ASP A 269 -4.97 -9.91 -8.83
C ASP A 269 -5.39 -11.39 -8.91
N LEU A 270 -4.81 -12.23 -8.05
CA LEU A 270 -5.17 -13.64 -7.95
C LEU A 270 -6.52 -13.82 -7.23
N SER A 271 -6.80 -12.94 -6.26
CA SER A 271 -7.97 -13.04 -5.39
C SER A 271 -9.13 -12.14 -5.87
N PRO A 272 -10.39 -12.61 -5.84
CA PRO A 272 -11.54 -11.79 -6.22
C PRO A 272 -11.85 -10.69 -5.19
N VAL A 273 -11.40 -10.83 -3.94
CA VAL A 273 -11.64 -9.85 -2.87
C VAL A 273 -10.97 -8.50 -3.17
N PRO A 274 -9.63 -8.39 -3.36
CA PRO A 274 -8.99 -7.13 -3.75
C PRO A 274 -9.55 -6.57 -5.05
N LEU A 275 -9.89 -7.39 -6.06
CA LEU A 275 -10.49 -6.90 -7.30
C LEU A 275 -11.83 -6.18 -7.09
N ALA A 276 -12.64 -6.60 -6.11
CA ALA A 276 -13.84 -5.86 -5.73
C ALA A 276 -13.51 -4.46 -5.17
N TYR A 277 -12.48 -4.35 -4.32
CA TYR A 277 -12.00 -3.07 -3.82
C TYR A 277 -11.38 -2.20 -4.91
N ALA A 278 -10.58 -2.77 -5.82
CA ALA A 278 -10.02 -2.07 -6.97
C ALA A 278 -11.12 -1.52 -7.90
N ALA A 279 -12.16 -2.32 -8.19
CA ALA A 279 -13.32 -1.89 -8.96
C ALA A 279 -14.08 -0.74 -8.27
N PHE A 280 -14.38 -0.90 -6.97
CA PHE A 280 -15.09 0.10 -6.17
C PHE A 280 -14.31 1.42 -6.07
N ASN A 281 -13.00 1.35 -5.85
CA ASN A 281 -12.13 2.52 -5.80
C ASN A 281 -12.01 3.20 -7.16
N ALA A 282 -11.87 2.45 -8.25
CA ALA A 282 -11.86 3.02 -9.60
C ALA A 282 -13.18 3.72 -9.95
N GLN A 283 -14.33 3.16 -9.54
CA GLN A 283 -15.65 3.79 -9.73
C GLN A 283 -15.77 5.07 -8.91
N ARG A 284 -15.48 5.01 -7.61
CA ARG A 284 -15.59 6.13 -6.67
C ARG A 284 -14.65 7.29 -7.02
N LEU A 285 -13.49 7.00 -7.60
CA LEU A 285 -12.46 7.98 -7.99
C LEU A 285 -12.51 8.37 -9.48
N GLY A 286 -13.56 7.96 -10.20
CA GLY A 286 -13.85 8.45 -11.56
C GLY A 286 -12.93 7.94 -12.66
N VAL A 287 -12.40 6.71 -12.54
CA VAL A 287 -11.49 6.08 -13.52
C VAL A 287 -11.87 4.65 -13.93
N ALA A 288 -13.09 4.19 -13.59
CA ALA A 288 -13.59 2.85 -13.93
C ALA A 288 -13.78 2.59 -15.44
N ASP A 289 -13.81 3.65 -16.25
CA ASP A 289 -13.78 3.58 -17.71
C ASP A 289 -12.43 3.09 -18.27
N ARG A 290 -11.34 3.31 -17.51
CA ARG A 290 -9.96 3.00 -17.93
C ARG A 290 -9.28 1.94 -17.07
N VAL A 291 -9.64 1.81 -15.79
CA VAL A 291 -9.17 0.72 -14.93
C VAL A 291 -10.05 -0.52 -15.14
N THR A 292 -9.44 -1.63 -15.56
CA THR A 292 -10.14 -2.92 -15.75
C THR A 292 -9.58 -3.98 -14.80
N PRO A 293 -10.33 -4.35 -13.75
CA PRO A 293 -10.02 -5.48 -12.89
C PRO A 293 -10.05 -6.79 -13.70
N VAL A 294 -9.04 -7.65 -13.54
CA VAL A 294 -9.04 -9.00 -14.12
C VAL A 294 -8.44 -10.00 -13.14
N GLN A 295 -9.11 -11.13 -12.94
CA GLN A 295 -8.64 -12.19 -12.05
C GLN A 295 -7.67 -13.13 -12.76
N GLY A 296 -6.52 -13.40 -12.14
CA GLY A 296 -5.58 -14.42 -12.59
C GLY A 296 -4.17 -14.23 -12.02
N SER A 297 -3.26 -15.13 -12.39
CA SER A 297 -1.85 -15.04 -11.99
C SER A 297 -1.08 -14.15 -12.97
N TRP A 298 -0.47 -13.08 -12.46
CA TRP A 298 0.46 -12.20 -13.17
C TRP A 298 -0.05 -11.75 -14.56
N LEU A 299 0.55 -12.22 -15.66
CA LEU A 299 0.18 -11.80 -17.02
C LEU A 299 -0.73 -12.80 -17.76
N GLU A 300 -1.00 -13.97 -17.18
CA GLU A 300 -1.88 -15.00 -17.75
C GLU A 300 -3.26 -14.47 -18.18
N PRO A 301 -4.00 -13.69 -17.35
CA PRO A 301 -5.32 -13.19 -17.76
C PRO A 301 -5.23 -12.16 -18.90
N LEU A 302 -4.10 -11.45 -19.05
CA LEU A 302 -3.87 -10.50 -20.13
C LEU A 302 -3.54 -11.22 -21.45
N GLU A 303 -2.84 -12.35 -21.36
CA GLU A 303 -2.62 -13.27 -22.49
C GLU A 303 -3.95 -13.87 -22.97
N ALA A 304 -4.78 -14.37 -22.04
CA ALA A 304 -6.12 -14.88 -22.34
C ALA A 304 -7.07 -13.81 -22.93
N ALA A 305 -6.97 -12.55 -22.47
CA ALA A 305 -7.73 -11.43 -23.01
C ALA A 305 -7.22 -10.87 -24.36
N GLY A 306 -6.19 -11.49 -24.96
CA GLY A 306 -5.65 -11.09 -26.26
C GLY A 306 -4.89 -9.76 -26.26
N VAL A 307 -4.55 -9.20 -25.10
CA VAL A 307 -3.64 -8.06 -24.98
C VAL A 307 -2.31 -8.49 -25.57
N ARG A 308 -1.73 -7.74 -26.52
CA ARG A 308 -0.48 -8.17 -27.20
C ARG A 308 0.78 -7.54 -26.63
N GLN A 309 0.74 -6.25 -26.34
CA GLN A 309 1.87 -5.50 -25.78
C GLN A 309 1.37 -4.48 -24.75
N LEU A 310 2.22 -4.19 -23.77
CA LEU A 310 2.03 -3.18 -22.73
C LEU A 310 3.03 -2.05 -22.93
N ALA A 311 2.60 -0.81 -22.77
CA ALA A 311 3.50 0.34 -22.68
C ALA A 311 4.15 0.44 -21.31
N GLY A 312 3.49 -0.01 -20.25
CA GLY A 312 4.12 -0.09 -18.94
C GLY A 312 3.50 -1.12 -18.01
N LEU A 313 4.31 -1.57 -17.05
CA LEU A 313 3.97 -2.56 -16.04
C LEU A 313 4.51 -2.08 -14.70
N VAL A 314 3.60 -1.91 -13.73
CA VAL A 314 3.93 -1.63 -12.34
C VAL A 314 3.52 -2.81 -11.46
N SER A 315 4.24 -3.03 -10.35
CA SER A 315 3.82 -4.00 -9.33
C SER A 315 4.42 -3.68 -7.97
N ASN A 316 3.62 -3.87 -6.93
CA ASN A 316 4.10 -4.06 -5.57
C ASN A 316 3.77 -5.51 -5.14
N PRO A 317 4.60 -6.50 -5.52
CA PRO A 317 4.32 -7.91 -5.27
C PRO A 317 4.69 -8.33 -3.84
N PRO A 318 4.23 -9.50 -3.38
CA PRO A 318 4.71 -10.11 -2.14
C PRO A 318 6.23 -10.29 -2.20
N TYR A 319 6.95 -9.75 -1.21
CA TYR A 319 8.42 -9.70 -1.21
C TYR A 319 9.06 -10.05 0.15
N ILE A 320 8.28 -10.35 1.19
CA ILE A 320 8.82 -10.61 2.54
C ILE A 320 9.31 -12.06 2.62
N PRO A 321 10.59 -12.32 2.96
CA PRO A 321 11.11 -13.68 3.09
C PRO A 321 10.35 -14.52 4.13
N SER A 322 10.19 -15.83 3.88
CA SER A 322 9.58 -16.79 4.81
C SER A 322 10.14 -16.70 6.25
N THR A 323 11.43 -16.40 6.36
CA THR A 323 12.17 -16.26 7.63
C THR A 323 11.79 -15.01 8.43
N GLU A 324 11.29 -13.97 7.78
CA GLU A 324 10.87 -12.70 8.41
C GLU A 324 9.38 -12.69 8.77
N MET A 325 8.56 -13.51 8.10
CA MET A 325 7.11 -13.61 8.32
C MET A 325 6.69 -13.81 9.80
N PRO A 326 7.37 -14.62 10.64
CA PRO A 326 7.02 -14.76 12.05
C PRO A 326 7.31 -13.52 12.91
N GLY A 327 8.14 -12.59 12.42
CA GLY A 327 8.55 -11.36 13.12
C GLY A 327 7.71 -10.14 12.78
N LEU A 328 6.66 -10.28 11.97
CA LEU A 328 5.78 -9.16 11.60
C LEU A 328 4.93 -8.70 12.79
N GLN A 329 4.77 -7.37 12.91
CA GLN A 329 3.80 -6.70 13.80
C GLN A 329 2.42 -7.39 13.72
N ALA A 330 1.73 -7.52 14.85
CA ALA A 330 0.43 -8.17 14.94
C ALA A 330 -0.62 -7.63 13.95
N GLU A 331 -0.64 -6.31 13.69
CA GLU A 331 -1.50 -5.66 12.69
C GLU A 331 -1.32 -6.29 11.30
N VAL A 332 -0.07 -6.52 10.89
CA VAL A 332 0.30 -7.02 9.57
C VAL A 332 0.16 -8.54 9.54
N GLY A 333 0.83 -9.25 10.44
CA GLY A 333 0.93 -10.71 10.41
C GLY A 333 -0.36 -11.46 10.76
N ARG A 334 -1.33 -10.82 11.44
CA ARG A 334 -2.61 -11.46 11.81
C ARG A 334 -3.79 -11.05 10.93
N HIS A 335 -3.74 -9.86 10.31
CA HIS A 335 -4.92 -9.27 9.64
C HIS A 335 -4.71 -8.96 8.15
N GLU A 336 -3.51 -8.58 7.72
CA GLU A 336 -3.25 -8.39 6.29
C GLU A 336 -3.07 -9.76 5.58
N PRO A 337 -3.38 -9.88 4.27
CA PRO A 337 -3.40 -11.18 3.61
C PRO A 337 -1.99 -11.76 3.50
N HIS A 338 -1.76 -12.96 4.03
CA HIS A 338 -0.46 -13.66 3.90
C HIS A 338 0.00 -13.76 2.44
N LEU A 339 -0.94 -14.00 1.51
CA LEU A 339 -0.70 -14.02 0.05
C LEU A 339 -0.15 -12.70 -0.50
N ALA A 340 -0.46 -11.56 0.12
CA ALA A 340 0.01 -10.23 -0.28
C ALA A 340 1.35 -9.82 0.37
N LEU A 341 1.93 -10.69 1.20
CA LEU A 341 3.14 -10.41 2.00
C LEU A 341 4.29 -11.37 1.67
N HIS A 342 4.00 -12.66 1.65
CA HIS A 342 4.99 -13.74 1.59
C HIS A 342 5.67 -13.85 0.21
N GLY A 343 6.90 -13.35 0.10
CA GLY A 343 7.72 -13.37 -1.12
C GLY A 343 8.43 -14.69 -1.40
N GLY A 344 8.39 -15.65 -0.48
CA GLY A 344 9.04 -16.95 -0.64
C GLY A 344 10.32 -17.12 0.18
N GLU A 345 11.06 -18.19 -0.11
CA GLU A 345 12.29 -18.53 0.60
C GLU A 345 13.48 -17.61 0.24
N GLY A 346 14.55 -17.66 1.04
CA GLY A 346 15.81 -16.98 0.76
C GLY A 346 15.65 -15.46 0.69
N LEU A 347 15.82 -14.87 -0.50
CA LEU A 347 15.65 -13.43 -0.72
C LEU A 347 14.18 -12.99 -0.86
N GLY A 348 13.19 -13.90 -0.86
CA GLY A 348 11.77 -13.53 -1.03
C GLY A 348 11.42 -13.04 -2.44
N ILE A 349 11.98 -13.70 -3.48
CA ILE A 349 11.88 -13.29 -4.89
C ILE A 349 10.90 -14.11 -5.74
N ASP A 350 10.18 -15.07 -5.16
CA ASP A 350 9.37 -16.06 -5.90
C ASP A 350 8.28 -15.38 -6.76
N CYS A 351 7.74 -14.26 -6.30
CA CYS A 351 6.77 -13.44 -7.05
C CYS A 351 7.44 -12.50 -8.05
N LEU A 352 8.66 -12.02 -7.77
CA LEU A 352 9.38 -11.05 -8.62
C LEU A 352 9.91 -11.71 -9.91
N LEU A 353 10.37 -12.96 -9.84
CA LEU A 353 10.88 -13.71 -10.99
C LEU A 353 9.87 -13.86 -12.16
N PRO A 354 8.64 -14.39 -11.97
CA PRO A 354 7.67 -14.52 -13.05
C PRO A 354 7.21 -13.17 -13.60
N ILE A 355 7.17 -12.11 -12.78
CA ILE A 355 6.88 -10.75 -13.26
C ILE A 355 7.99 -10.25 -14.18
N CYS A 356 9.27 -10.40 -13.81
CA CYS A 356 10.40 -10.00 -14.65
C CYS A 356 10.39 -10.73 -16.00
N THR A 357 10.19 -12.05 -15.99
CA THR A 357 10.09 -12.87 -17.21
C THR A 357 8.87 -12.48 -18.06
N GLY A 358 7.72 -12.25 -17.43
CA GLY A 358 6.51 -11.81 -18.12
C GLY A 358 6.66 -10.43 -18.75
N ALA A 359 7.22 -9.46 -18.03
CA ALA A 359 7.52 -8.12 -18.53
C ALA A 359 8.40 -8.16 -19.78
N ALA A 360 9.43 -9.00 -19.78
CA ALA A 360 10.34 -9.18 -20.92
C ALA A 360 9.63 -9.67 -22.20
N ARG A 361 8.60 -10.52 -22.05
CA ARG A 361 7.77 -11.03 -23.16
C ARG A 361 6.68 -10.05 -23.62
N ARG A 362 6.25 -9.11 -22.77
CA ARG A 362 4.94 -8.44 -22.91
C ARG A 362 5.01 -6.92 -22.95
N LEU A 363 6.09 -6.29 -22.52
CA LEU A 363 6.34 -4.88 -22.80
C LEU A 363 6.68 -4.69 -24.28
N GLN A 364 6.14 -3.63 -24.88
CA GLN A 364 6.56 -3.14 -26.19
C GLN A 364 8.02 -2.64 -26.15
N PRO A 365 8.74 -2.53 -27.27
CA PRO A 365 10.00 -1.79 -27.35
C PRO A 365 9.89 -0.39 -26.71
N GLY A 366 10.83 -0.05 -25.82
CA GLY A 366 10.80 1.17 -25.01
C GLY A 366 9.76 1.20 -23.88
N GLY A 367 9.02 0.10 -23.66
CA GLY A 367 8.02 -0.03 -22.60
C GLY A 367 8.64 -0.10 -21.20
N PHE A 368 7.96 0.46 -20.21
CA PHE A 368 8.49 0.69 -18.87
C PHE A 368 8.12 -0.41 -17.86
N LEU A 369 9.10 -0.84 -17.06
CA LEU A 369 8.92 -1.72 -15.90
C LEU A 369 9.26 -0.96 -14.63
N ALA A 370 8.42 -1.07 -13.60
CA ALA A 370 8.76 -0.65 -12.24
C ALA A 370 8.23 -1.62 -11.17
N LEU A 371 9.11 -2.08 -10.29
CA LEU A 371 8.82 -3.07 -9.25
C LEU A 371 9.20 -2.52 -7.88
N GLU A 372 8.34 -2.70 -6.88
CA GLU A 372 8.69 -2.52 -5.46
C GLU A 372 9.31 -3.82 -4.90
N THR A 373 10.19 -3.68 -3.92
CA THR A 373 10.97 -4.78 -3.32
C THR A 373 11.09 -4.60 -1.81
N ALA A 374 11.46 -5.65 -1.07
CA ALA A 374 11.93 -5.56 0.32
C ALA A 374 13.14 -4.62 0.47
N GLY A 375 13.90 -4.48 -0.62
CA GLY A 375 14.97 -3.53 -0.80
C GLY A 375 16.36 -4.11 -0.57
N GLY A 376 17.37 -3.24 -0.59
CA GLY A 376 18.75 -3.62 -0.28
C GLY A 376 19.29 -4.70 -1.23
N GLU A 377 19.54 -5.91 -0.72
CA GLU A 377 20.05 -7.03 -1.52
C GLU A 377 19.02 -7.54 -2.53
N GLN A 378 17.74 -7.62 -2.15
CA GLN A 378 16.67 -8.06 -3.07
C GLN A 378 16.57 -7.12 -4.29
N ALA A 379 16.62 -5.80 -4.06
CA ALA A 379 16.59 -4.81 -5.14
C ALA A 379 17.81 -4.94 -6.08
N ARG A 380 19.02 -5.13 -5.50
CA ARG A 380 20.26 -5.33 -6.27
C ARG A 380 20.20 -6.62 -7.10
N TYR A 381 19.75 -7.73 -6.51
CA TYR A 381 19.60 -9.01 -7.21
C TYR A 381 18.63 -8.91 -8.40
N ILE A 382 17.47 -8.26 -8.23
CA ILE A 382 16.50 -8.07 -9.33
C ILE A 382 17.05 -7.14 -10.42
N ALA A 383 17.81 -6.09 -10.06
CA ALA A 383 18.48 -5.24 -11.04
C ALA A 383 19.57 -5.99 -11.82
N GLU A 384 20.39 -6.81 -11.16
CA GLU A 384 21.38 -7.68 -11.80
C GLU A 384 20.70 -8.69 -12.74
N LEU A 385 19.61 -9.33 -12.29
CA LEU A 385 18.82 -10.27 -13.09
C LEU A 385 18.31 -9.63 -14.38
N LEU A 386 17.67 -8.45 -14.29
CA LEU A 386 17.14 -7.73 -15.44
C LEU A 386 18.26 -7.28 -16.39
N SER A 387 19.41 -6.85 -15.87
CA SER A 387 20.57 -6.40 -16.65
C SER A 387 21.22 -7.52 -17.47
N HIS A 388 21.06 -8.79 -17.06
CA HIS A 388 21.62 -9.96 -17.75
C HIS A 388 20.55 -10.80 -18.48
N MET A 389 19.27 -10.43 -18.41
CA MET A 389 18.19 -11.17 -19.06
C MET A 389 18.26 -11.01 -20.59
N ARG A 390 18.21 -12.13 -21.33
CA ARG A 390 18.37 -12.17 -22.79
C ARG A 390 17.04 -12.46 -23.51
N CYS A 391 16.83 -11.87 -24.68
CA CYS A 391 15.65 -12.12 -25.52
C CYS A 391 15.53 -13.60 -25.95
N SER A 392 16.66 -14.26 -26.22
CA SER A 392 16.72 -15.67 -26.66
C SER A 392 16.13 -16.65 -25.63
N ALA A 393 16.27 -16.35 -24.32
CA ALA A 393 15.73 -17.17 -23.24
C ALA A 393 14.19 -17.15 -23.15
N LEU A 394 13.52 -16.25 -23.87
CA LEU A 394 12.06 -16.06 -23.82
C LEU A 394 11.28 -16.91 -24.83
N ASN A 395 11.95 -17.43 -25.86
CA ASN A 395 11.30 -18.15 -26.98
C ASN A 395 11.14 -19.67 -26.74
N GLY A 396 11.65 -20.19 -25.62
CA GLY A 396 11.50 -21.60 -25.27
C GLY A 396 10.20 -21.87 -24.53
N ALA A 397 9.23 -22.53 -25.19
CA ALA A 397 7.99 -22.98 -24.53
C ALA A 397 8.20 -23.99 -23.37
N ALA A 398 9.42 -24.53 -23.23
CA ALA A 398 9.85 -25.39 -22.13
C ALA A 398 10.94 -24.74 -21.23
N ALA A 399 11.30 -23.47 -21.47
CA ALA A 399 12.23 -22.73 -20.62
C ALA A 399 11.50 -22.22 -19.37
N GLY A 400 11.25 -23.13 -18.43
CA GLY A 400 10.92 -22.77 -17.06
C GLY A 400 12.07 -22.00 -16.39
N LEU A 401 11.89 -21.65 -15.11
CA LEU A 401 12.81 -20.83 -14.29
C LEU A 401 14.29 -21.28 -14.27
N ALA A 402 14.63 -22.46 -14.80
CA ALA A 402 16.00 -22.94 -14.99
C ALA A 402 16.74 -22.35 -16.22
N GLY A 403 16.02 -21.75 -17.18
CA GLY A 403 16.61 -21.17 -18.40
C GLY A 403 17.19 -19.76 -18.21
N VAL A 404 16.67 -19.01 -17.24
CA VAL A 404 17.36 -17.85 -16.67
C VAL A 404 18.28 -18.41 -15.58
N GLY A 405 19.57 -18.12 -15.63
CA GLY A 405 20.56 -18.73 -14.72
C GLY A 405 20.37 -18.30 -13.26
N VAL A 406 19.45 -18.93 -12.53
CA VAL A 406 19.26 -18.71 -11.10
C VAL A 406 20.39 -19.42 -10.35
N CYS A 407 21.36 -18.65 -9.85
CA CYS A 407 22.40 -19.16 -8.95
C CYS A 407 21.80 -19.55 -7.59
N THR A 408 21.24 -20.76 -7.49
CA THR A 408 20.83 -21.38 -6.22
C THR A 408 22.07 -21.85 -5.44
N GLY A 409 22.78 -20.92 -4.80
CA GLY A 409 23.98 -21.19 -4.02
C GLY A 409 24.05 -20.33 -2.76
N SER A 410 24.21 -20.97 -1.59
CA SER A 410 24.22 -20.33 -0.27
C SER A 410 25.54 -19.61 0.06
N SER A 411 26.11 -18.90 -0.93
CA SER A 411 27.32 -18.11 -0.82
C SER A 411 27.18 -16.89 -1.74
N GLY A 412 27.11 -15.69 -1.17
CA GLY A 412 26.84 -14.42 -1.87
C GLY A 412 27.96 -14.01 -2.83
N SER A 413 28.05 -14.70 -3.95
CA SER A 413 29.01 -14.52 -5.02
C SER A 413 28.42 -15.09 -6.29
N TRP A 414 28.00 -14.23 -7.23
CA TRP A 414 27.94 -14.65 -8.63
C TRP A 414 29.29 -15.28 -9.03
N PRO A 415 29.33 -16.28 -9.93
CA PRO A 415 30.58 -16.70 -10.53
C PRO A 415 31.15 -15.54 -11.35
N GLY A 416 32.10 -14.79 -10.76
CA GLY A 416 32.78 -13.70 -11.45
C GLY A 416 33.46 -14.23 -12.71
N GLY A 417 33.11 -13.68 -13.87
CA GLY A 417 33.66 -14.13 -15.16
C GLY A 417 32.71 -14.96 -16.03
N GLY A 418 31.39 -14.86 -15.84
CA GLY A 418 30.46 -15.14 -16.95
C GLY A 418 30.82 -14.26 -18.15
N ALA A 419 31.09 -14.87 -19.31
CA ALA A 419 31.50 -14.13 -20.49
C ALA A 419 30.47 -13.05 -20.87
N GLY A 420 30.95 -11.88 -21.30
CA GLY A 420 30.10 -10.84 -21.88
C GLY A 420 29.24 -11.40 -23.03
N PRO A 421 28.13 -10.74 -23.38
CA PRO A 421 27.19 -11.25 -24.37
C PRO A 421 27.91 -11.71 -25.64
N SER A 422 27.64 -12.94 -26.06
CA SER A 422 28.18 -13.47 -27.32
C SER A 422 27.82 -12.50 -28.45
N PRO A 423 28.68 -12.24 -29.44
CA PRO A 423 28.37 -11.33 -30.54
C PRO A 423 27.03 -11.70 -31.21
N GLY A 424 26.01 -10.85 -31.01
CA GLY A 424 24.64 -11.06 -31.50
C GLY A 424 23.57 -11.41 -30.44
N GLU A 425 23.92 -11.69 -29.18
CA GLU A 425 22.91 -11.93 -28.14
C GLU A 425 22.33 -10.65 -27.55
N GLN A 426 21.03 -10.42 -27.80
CA GLN A 426 20.33 -9.22 -27.34
C GLN A 426 19.80 -9.34 -25.91
N LEU A 427 20.03 -8.30 -25.09
CA LEU A 427 19.40 -8.12 -23.79
C LEU A 427 17.91 -7.79 -23.93
N ALA A 428 17.11 -8.24 -22.96
CA ALA A 428 15.68 -7.94 -22.88
C ALA A 428 15.42 -6.52 -22.35
N PHE A 429 16.26 -6.03 -21.44
CA PHE A 429 16.11 -4.74 -20.81
C PHE A 429 17.33 -3.84 -20.99
N GLU A 430 17.07 -2.54 -20.96
CA GLU A 430 18.04 -1.46 -20.90
C GLU A 430 17.61 -0.46 -19.82
N ASP A 431 18.50 0.49 -19.49
CA ASP A 431 18.28 1.49 -18.43
C ASP A 431 17.80 0.91 -17.08
N VAL A 432 18.36 -0.24 -16.70
CA VAL A 432 18.03 -0.89 -15.42
C VAL A 432 18.61 -0.07 -14.27
N ARG A 433 17.75 0.40 -13.36
CA ARG A 433 18.13 1.25 -12.22
C ARG A 433 17.50 0.78 -10.93
N VAL A 434 18.30 0.76 -9.87
CA VAL A 434 17.79 0.72 -8.49
C VAL A 434 17.44 2.15 -8.07
N ARG A 435 16.21 2.36 -7.59
CA ARG A 435 15.68 3.66 -7.15
C ARG A 435 15.40 3.64 -5.65
N LYS A 436 15.76 4.73 -4.98
CA LYS A 436 15.57 4.89 -3.54
C LYS A 436 14.18 5.39 -3.18
N ASP A 437 13.64 4.93 -2.05
CA ASP A 437 12.49 5.56 -1.40
C ASP A 437 12.87 6.91 -0.76
N LEU A 438 11.88 7.60 -0.19
CA LEU A 438 12.07 8.90 0.48
C LEU A 438 12.93 8.83 1.76
N ARG A 439 13.30 7.63 2.24
CA ARG A 439 14.23 7.41 3.36
C ARG A 439 15.63 7.03 2.88
N GLY A 440 15.84 6.92 1.57
CA GLY A 440 17.12 6.51 0.97
C GLY A 440 17.33 5.00 0.85
N VAL A 441 16.32 4.18 1.17
CA VAL A 441 16.37 2.73 1.01
C VAL A 441 16.22 2.38 -0.46
N ASP A 442 17.13 1.57 -1.00
CA ASP A 442 17.02 0.99 -2.35
C ASP A 442 15.74 0.13 -2.41
N ARG A 443 14.64 0.68 -2.94
CA ARG A 443 13.27 0.16 -2.75
C ARG A 443 12.63 -0.32 -4.05
N PHE A 444 12.94 0.34 -5.16
CA PHE A 444 12.35 0.02 -6.46
C PHE A 444 13.42 -0.39 -7.46
N VAL A 445 13.03 -1.24 -8.42
CA VAL A 445 13.82 -1.52 -9.62
C VAL A 445 13.02 -1.08 -10.83
N THR A 446 13.61 -0.23 -11.65
CA THR A 446 13.01 0.24 -12.91
C THR A 446 13.83 -0.22 -14.10
N ALA A 447 13.20 -0.50 -15.24
CA ALA A 447 13.88 -0.84 -16.48
C ALA A 447 13.04 -0.43 -17.71
N SER A 448 13.70 -0.28 -18.85
CA SER A 448 13.04 -0.10 -20.15
C SER A 448 13.22 -1.37 -20.99
N ARG A 449 12.20 -1.79 -21.75
CA ARG A 449 12.31 -2.92 -22.68
C ARG A 449 13.19 -2.52 -23.86
N ALA A 450 14.34 -3.17 -24.02
CA ALA A 450 15.27 -2.87 -25.10
C ALA A 450 14.61 -3.03 -26.49
N ALA A 451 14.88 -2.10 -27.41
CA ALA A 451 14.35 -2.16 -28.76
C ALA A 451 14.98 -3.32 -29.56
N VAL A 452 14.16 -4.20 -30.13
CA VAL A 452 14.65 -5.23 -31.06
C VAL A 452 15.14 -4.53 -32.33
N PRO A 453 16.39 -4.76 -32.78
CA PRO A 453 16.84 -4.26 -34.07
C PRO A 453 15.92 -4.81 -35.17
N VAL A 454 15.38 -3.92 -35.99
CA VAL A 454 14.76 -4.36 -37.25
C VAL A 454 15.90 -4.85 -38.13
N ASP A 455 15.86 -6.13 -38.49
CA ASP A 455 16.81 -6.70 -39.44
C ASP A 455 16.53 -6.08 -40.82
N PRO A 456 17.44 -5.27 -41.39
CA PRO A 456 17.17 -4.53 -42.63
C PRO A 456 16.93 -5.44 -43.84
N ASP A 457 17.32 -6.72 -43.77
CA ASP A 457 17.14 -7.69 -44.85
C ASP A 457 15.80 -8.46 -44.78
N SER A 458 14.95 -8.19 -43.77
CA SER A 458 13.68 -8.91 -43.55
C SER A 458 12.51 -8.55 -44.49
N ASP A 459 12.72 -7.59 -45.41
CA ASP A 459 11.80 -7.18 -46.48
C ASP A 459 12.43 -7.42 -47.88
N SER A 460 13.03 -8.60 -48.10
CA SER A 460 13.64 -9.03 -49.38
C SER A 460 13.00 -10.26 -50.02
#